data_AF-A0A6V8MNW8-F1
#
_entry.id   AF-A0A6V8MNW8-F1
#
_cell.length_a   1.000
_cell.length_b   1.000
_cell.length_c   1.000
_cell.angle_alpha   90.00
_cell.angle_beta   90.00
_cell.angle_gamma   90.00
#
_symmetry.space_group_name_H-M   'P 1'
#
loop_
_entity.id
_entity.type
_entity.pdbx_description
1 polymer ?
#
loop_
_entity_poly.entity_id
_entity_poly.type
_entity_poly.pdbx_seq_one_letter_code
_entity_poly.pdbx_strand_id
1 'polypeptide(L)'
;MFIKTLTTLVHAEHDTLWNLLLDRLQNPERFIPGVTESRIVEKAGNVCIRELMLHGERVREKITVHPYESQIHHELLEHPQFTGTIVTKVVRTARQSPVAPQNLEYDVDVSPKARIIKGVLYGEAEIVADLETEMQRLKLQAEEIESRA
;
A
#
# COMPACT_ATOMS: atom_id res chain seq x y z
N MET A 1 17.23 -9.07 -4.49
CA MET A 1 16.55 -7.79 -4.71
C MET A 1 15.31 -8.10 -5.49
N PHE A 2 14.15 -7.78 -4.95
CA PHE A 2 12.83 -8.06 -5.51
C PHE A 2 12.24 -6.75 -6.00
N ILE A 3 12.16 -6.61 -7.32
CA ILE A 3 11.55 -5.45 -7.99
C ILE A 3 10.36 -5.94 -8.80
N LYS A 4 9.17 -5.40 -8.52
CA LYS A 4 7.94 -5.76 -9.22
C LYS A 4 6.95 -4.60 -9.25
N THR A 5 6.28 -4.42 -10.38
CA THR A 5 5.09 -3.56 -10.47
C THR A 5 3.85 -4.43 -10.52
N LEU A 6 2.89 -4.15 -9.63
CA LEU A 6 1.54 -4.74 -9.64
C LEU A 6 0.57 -3.67 -10.13
N THR A 7 -0.43 -4.06 -10.93
CA THR A 7 -1.43 -3.14 -11.45
C THR A 7 -2.80 -3.79 -11.48
N THR A 8 -3.84 -3.02 -11.18
CA THR A 8 -5.23 -3.45 -11.38
C THR A 8 -6.11 -2.29 -11.83
N LEU A 9 -7.04 -2.58 -12.74
CA LEU A 9 -8.04 -1.62 -13.21
C LEU A 9 -9.17 -1.54 -12.18
N VAL A 10 -9.49 -0.32 -11.75
CA VAL A 10 -10.54 0.00 -10.77
C VAL A 10 -11.57 0.91 -11.43
N HIS A 11 -12.82 0.47 -11.47
CA HIS A 11 -13.94 1.24 -12.00
C HIS A 11 -14.48 2.24 -10.97
N ALA A 12 -13.67 3.23 -10.64
CA ALA A 12 -14.03 4.31 -9.74
C ALA A 12 -13.44 5.64 -10.18
N GLU A 13 -14.02 6.75 -9.69
CA GLU A 13 -13.40 8.05 -9.86
C GLU A 13 -12.07 8.12 -9.08
N HIS A 14 -11.18 9.00 -9.56
CA HIS A 14 -9.88 9.24 -8.92
C HIS A 14 -10.02 9.55 -7.43
N ASP A 15 -10.96 10.43 -7.07
CA ASP A 15 -11.08 10.93 -5.70
C ASP A 15 -11.58 9.85 -4.74
N THR A 16 -12.48 8.96 -5.20
CA THR A 16 -12.93 7.80 -4.41
C THR A 16 -11.77 6.87 -4.09
N LEU A 17 -11.00 6.48 -5.10
CA LEU A 17 -9.83 5.60 -4.90
C LEU A 17 -8.75 6.28 -4.05
N TRP A 18 -8.48 7.56 -4.29
CA TRP A 18 -7.50 8.34 -3.52
C TRP A 18 -7.90 8.45 -2.04
N ASN A 19 -9.18 8.75 -1.75
CA ASN A 19 -9.68 8.81 -0.39
C ASN A 19 -9.60 7.46 0.33
N LEU A 20 -9.82 6.34 -0.38
CA LEU A 20 -9.62 5.00 0.18
C LEU A 20 -8.16 4.71 0.50
N LEU A 21 -7.22 5.15 -0.35
CA LEU A 21 -5.80 5.02 -0.06
C LEU A 21 -5.39 5.82 1.19
N LEU A 22 -5.95 7.02 1.37
CA LEU A 22 -5.75 7.82 2.57
C LEU A 22 -6.38 7.17 3.82
N ASP A 23 -7.58 6.58 3.69
CA ASP A 23 -8.21 5.80 4.76
C ASP A 23 -7.35 4.58 5.15
N ARG A 24 -6.77 3.89 4.16
CA ARG A 24 -5.82 2.78 4.35
C ARG A 24 -4.55 3.21 5.09
N LEU A 25 -4.16 4.49 5.06
CA LEU A 25 -3.06 4.98 5.89
C LEU A 25 -3.45 5.08 7.37
N GLN A 26 -4.70 5.48 7.65
CA GLN A 26 -5.21 5.65 9.01
C GLN A 26 -5.67 4.33 9.65
N ASN A 27 -6.26 3.45 8.86
CA ASN A 27 -6.89 2.20 9.30
C ASN A 27 -6.38 0.99 8.49
N PRO A 28 -5.06 0.72 8.46
CA PRO A 28 -4.48 -0.32 7.61
C PRO A 28 -5.00 -1.72 7.88
N GLU A 29 -5.42 -2.03 9.10
CA GLU A 29 -5.99 -3.33 9.51
C GLU A 29 -7.25 -3.72 8.71
N ARG A 30 -7.94 -2.73 8.12
CA ARG A 30 -9.12 -2.96 7.26
C ARG A 30 -8.74 -3.44 5.86
N PHE A 31 -7.51 -3.16 5.41
CA PHE A 31 -7.10 -3.35 4.02
C PHE A 31 -5.96 -4.35 3.88
N ILE A 32 -4.91 -4.21 4.69
CA ILE A 32 -3.65 -4.94 4.57
C ILE A 32 -3.77 -6.28 5.32
N PRO A 33 -3.65 -7.44 4.64
CA PRO A 33 -3.61 -8.73 5.30
C PRO A 33 -2.47 -8.80 6.33
N GLY A 34 -2.73 -9.48 7.46
CA GLY A 34 -1.73 -9.66 8.50
C GLY A 34 -1.50 -8.47 9.43
N VAL A 35 -2.05 -7.29 9.12
CA VAL A 35 -2.00 -6.14 10.04
C VAL A 35 -3.03 -6.31 11.15
N THR A 36 -2.57 -6.40 12.40
CA THR A 36 -3.47 -6.52 13.57
C THR A 36 -3.52 -5.24 14.41
N GLU A 37 -2.47 -4.42 14.34
CA GLU A 37 -2.36 -3.18 15.10
C GLU A 37 -1.62 -2.13 14.28
N SER A 38 -2.00 -0.86 14.43
CA SER A 38 -1.27 0.26 13.83
C SER A 38 -1.34 1.50 14.70
N ARG A 39 -0.26 2.28 14.67
CA ARG A 39 -0.21 3.61 15.29
C ARG A 39 0.70 4.55 14.52
N ILE A 40 0.27 5.79 14.37
CA ILE A 40 1.11 6.88 13.86
C ILE A 40 1.96 7.39 15.03
N VAL A 41 3.27 7.27 14.91
CA VAL A 41 4.24 7.68 15.93
C VAL A 41 4.63 9.15 15.76
N GLU A 42 4.76 9.58 14.52
CA GLU A 42 5.12 10.96 14.17
C GLU A 42 4.34 11.40 12.94
N LYS A 43 3.91 12.66 12.90
CA LYS A 43 3.23 13.24 11.74
C LYS A 43 3.69 14.69 11.56
N ALA A 44 4.20 14.99 10.38
CA ALA A 44 4.65 16.32 9.99
C ALA A 44 4.27 16.57 8.52
N GLY A 45 3.28 17.43 8.29
CA GLY A 45 2.79 17.74 6.94
C GLY A 45 2.32 16.49 6.20
N ASN A 46 2.94 16.22 5.05
CA ASN A 46 2.66 15.06 4.20
C ASN A 46 3.50 13.82 4.53
N VAL A 47 4.33 13.88 5.59
CA VAL A 47 5.14 12.76 6.07
C VAL A 47 4.58 12.24 7.39
N CYS A 48 4.51 10.92 7.54
CA CYS A 48 4.29 10.31 8.84
C CYS A 48 5.17 9.07 9.04
N ILE A 49 5.48 8.78 10.31
CA ILE A 49 6.10 7.53 10.72
C ILE A 49 5.02 6.67 11.35
N ARG A 50 4.84 5.47 10.82
CA ARG A 50 3.86 4.49 11.30
C ARG A 50 4.56 3.27 11.84
N GLU A 51 4.07 2.77 12.95
CA GLU A 51 4.39 1.44 13.46
C GLU A 51 3.17 0.55 13.34
N LEU A 52 3.40 -0.69 12.93
CA LEU A 52 2.35 -1.68 12.76
C LEU A 52 2.83 -3.07 13.17
N MET A 53 1.87 -3.92 13.54
CA MET A 53 2.07 -5.34 13.76
C MET A 53 1.63 -6.09 12.51
N LEU A 54 2.58 -6.57 11.70
CA LEU A 54 2.35 -7.30 10.46
C LEU A 54 2.78 -8.74 10.63
N HIS A 55 1.84 -9.69 10.52
CA HIS A 55 2.11 -11.12 10.65
C HIS A 55 2.83 -11.50 11.95
N GLY A 56 2.53 -10.78 13.04
CA GLY A 56 3.16 -10.97 14.35
C GLY A 56 4.53 -10.30 14.52
N GLU A 57 5.00 -9.59 13.49
CA GLU A 57 6.25 -8.85 13.52
C GLU A 57 6.01 -7.34 13.58
N ARG A 58 6.84 -6.64 14.37
CA ARG A 58 6.76 -5.18 14.46
C ARG A 58 7.50 -4.55 13.28
N VAL A 59 6.79 -3.72 12.52
CA VAL A 59 7.33 -2.97 11.39
C VAL A 59 7.18 -1.48 11.65
N ARG A 60 8.23 -0.71 11.35
CA ARG A 60 8.22 0.74 11.30
C ARG A 60 8.48 1.19 9.88
N GLU A 61 7.63 2.08 9.39
CA GLU A 61 7.74 2.65 8.06
C GLU A 61 7.61 4.18 8.10
N LYS A 62 8.23 4.82 7.12
CA LYS A 62 8.00 6.21 6.78
C LYS A 62 7.07 6.27 5.58
N ILE A 63 6.03 7.07 5.69
CA ILE A 63 5.04 7.28 4.64
C ILE A 63 5.13 8.73 4.20
N THR A 64 5.27 8.96 2.90
CA THR A 64 5.23 10.29 2.29
C THR A 64 4.11 10.35 1.27
N VAL A 65 3.15 11.24 1.48
CA VAL A 65 2.01 11.44 0.57
C VAL A 65 2.37 12.52 -0.44
N HIS A 66 2.14 12.23 -1.71
CA HIS A 66 2.39 13.08 -2.86
C HIS A 66 1.08 13.31 -3.62
N PRO A 67 0.20 14.23 -3.15
CA PRO A 67 -1.15 14.37 -3.69
C PRO A 67 -1.20 14.85 -5.14
N TYR A 68 -0.23 15.68 -5.56
CA TYR A 68 -0.19 16.21 -6.93
C TYR A 68 0.18 15.14 -7.96
N GLU A 69 1.00 14.17 -7.54
CA GLU A 69 1.43 13.05 -8.34
C GLU A 69 0.52 11.82 -8.19
N SER A 70 -0.48 11.88 -7.28
CA SER A 70 -1.33 10.76 -6.87
C SER A 70 -0.52 9.56 -6.40
N GLN A 71 0.51 9.79 -5.58
CA GLN A 71 1.40 8.74 -5.07
C GLN A 71 1.52 8.74 -3.55
N ILE A 72 1.77 7.57 -2.98
CA ILE A 72 2.11 7.38 -1.59
C ILE A 72 3.36 6.50 -1.53
N HIS A 73 4.42 7.03 -0.94
CA HIS A 73 5.70 6.37 -0.82
C HIS A 73 5.82 5.77 0.57
N HIS A 74 6.08 4.46 0.64
CA HIS A 74 6.34 3.70 1.85
C HIS A 74 7.80 3.30 1.87
N GLU A 75 8.51 3.66 2.93
CA GLU A 75 9.90 3.27 3.16
C GLU A 75 10.00 2.44 4.44
N LEU A 76 10.50 1.21 4.33
CA LEU A 76 10.71 0.33 5.47
C LEU A 76 11.92 0.81 6.29
N LEU A 77 11.66 1.51 7.40
CA LEU A 77 12.70 1.97 8.31
C LEU A 77 13.21 0.83 9.20
N GLU A 78 12.27 0.07 9.78
CA GLU A 78 12.59 -1.08 10.63
C GLU A 78 11.65 -2.23 10.27
N HIS A 79 12.16 -3.24 9.56
CA HIS A 79 11.45 -4.48 9.31
C HIS A 79 12.39 -5.66 9.64
N PRO A 80 11.94 -6.73 10.31
CA PRO A 80 12.81 -7.84 10.73
C PRO A 80 13.49 -8.54 9.54
N GLN A 81 12.73 -8.79 8.47
CA GLN A 81 13.17 -9.56 7.31
C GLN A 81 13.60 -8.73 6.08
N PHE A 82 13.08 -7.51 5.88
CA PHE A 82 13.25 -6.75 4.63
C PHE A 82 13.77 -5.33 4.83
N THR A 83 14.27 -4.74 3.75
CA THR A 83 14.51 -3.30 3.58
C THR A 83 14.03 -2.90 2.18
N GLY A 84 13.58 -1.66 2.01
CA GLY A 84 13.22 -1.14 0.69
C GLY A 84 12.01 -0.22 0.74
N THR A 85 11.39 -0.04 -0.41
CA THR A 85 10.29 0.89 -0.62
C THR A 85 9.14 0.27 -1.39
N ILE A 86 7.92 0.74 -1.11
CA ILE A 86 6.73 0.45 -1.90
C ILE A 86 6.08 1.78 -2.27
N VAL A 87 5.81 2.00 -3.55
CA VAL A 87 5.12 3.20 -4.03
C VAL A 87 3.75 2.82 -4.57
N THR A 88 2.70 3.32 -3.93
CA THR A 88 1.32 3.16 -4.37
C THR A 88 0.90 4.38 -5.19
N LYS A 89 0.27 4.17 -6.35
CA LYS A 89 -0.11 5.24 -7.28
C LYS A 89 -1.51 5.04 -7.84
N VAL A 90 -2.20 6.14 -8.10
CA VAL A 90 -3.43 6.15 -8.91
C VAL A 90 -3.11 6.76 -10.26
N VAL A 91 -3.23 5.97 -11.32
CA VAL A 91 -2.89 6.38 -12.69
C VAL A 91 -4.16 6.45 -13.53
N ARG A 92 -4.41 7.62 -14.12
CA ARG A 92 -5.58 7.84 -15.01
C ARG A 92 -5.44 7.02 -16.29
N THR A 93 -6.47 6.21 -16.60
CA THR A 93 -6.48 5.44 -17.87
C THR A 93 -6.84 6.31 -19.08
N ALA A 94 -7.60 7.40 -18.86
CA ALA A 94 -7.94 8.38 -19.89
C ALA A 94 -7.85 9.80 -19.33
N ARG A 95 -7.28 10.73 -20.12
CA ARG A 95 -7.10 12.13 -19.69
C ARG A 95 -8.35 12.98 -19.78
N GLN A 96 -9.34 12.57 -20.58
CA GLN A 96 -10.49 13.42 -20.98
C GLN A 96 -11.84 12.93 -20.46
N SER A 97 -11.89 11.81 -19.73
CA SER A 97 -13.13 11.28 -19.17
C SER A 97 -13.04 11.25 -17.64
N PRO A 98 -13.87 12.02 -16.92
CA PRO A 98 -13.88 12.01 -15.46
C PRO A 98 -14.38 10.67 -14.88
N VAL A 99 -15.23 9.96 -15.62
CA VAL A 99 -15.79 8.65 -15.25
C VAL A 99 -14.94 7.47 -15.75
N ALA A 100 -13.74 7.74 -16.27
CA ALA A 100 -12.86 6.66 -16.70
C ALA A 100 -12.36 5.86 -15.49
N PRO A 101 -12.18 4.53 -15.63
CA PRO A 101 -11.53 3.74 -14.60
C PRO A 101 -10.10 4.24 -14.34
N GLN A 102 -9.56 3.90 -13.19
CA GLN A 102 -8.17 4.22 -12.79
C GLN A 102 -7.35 2.93 -12.72
N ASN A 103 -6.05 3.01 -12.99
CA ASN A 103 -5.13 1.96 -12.60
C ASN A 103 -4.63 2.24 -11.17
N LEU A 104 -4.79 1.26 -10.29
CA LEU A 104 -4.08 1.21 -9.02
C LEU A 104 -2.76 0.48 -9.23
N GLU A 105 -1.64 1.14 -9.01
CA GLU A 105 -0.30 0.60 -9.28
C GLU A 105 0.57 0.59 -8.03
N TYR A 106 1.23 -0.55 -7.77
CA TYR A 106 2.16 -0.73 -6.66
C TYR A 106 3.53 -1.05 -7.24
N ASP A 107 4.49 -0.12 -7.12
CA ASP A 107 5.90 -0.38 -7.42
C ASP A 107 6.60 -0.85 -6.16
N VAL A 108 7.08 -2.08 -6.18
CA VAL A 108 7.72 -2.74 -5.04
C VAL A 108 9.20 -2.87 -5.35
N ASP A 109 10.04 -2.34 -4.48
CA ASP A 109 11.49 -2.56 -4.46
C ASP A 109 11.91 -2.93 -3.04
N VAL A 110 12.03 -4.23 -2.76
CA VAL A 110 12.43 -4.73 -1.45
C VAL A 110 13.53 -5.77 -1.56
N SER A 111 14.35 -5.86 -0.53
CA SER A 111 15.44 -6.83 -0.44
C SER A 111 15.46 -7.49 0.94
N PRO A 112 15.69 -8.81 1.01
CA PRO A 112 15.84 -9.50 2.28
C PRO A 112 17.11 -9.02 3.00
N LYS A 113 17.03 -8.87 4.31
CA LYS A 113 18.21 -8.63 5.15
C LYS A 113 19.04 -9.90 5.20
N ALA A 114 20.36 -9.79 4.96
CA ALA A 114 21.29 -10.92 4.86
C ALA A 114 21.40 -11.82 6.11
N ARG A 115 20.73 -11.48 7.21
CA ARG A 115 20.92 -12.07 8.54
C ARG A 115 19.60 -12.59 9.10
N ILE A 116 19.04 -13.62 8.47
CA ILE A 116 17.93 -14.38 9.07
C ILE A 116 18.49 -15.71 9.58
N ILE A 117 18.74 -15.78 10.88
CA ILE A 117 19.05 -17.01 11.61
C ILE A 117 17.82 -17.32 12.46
N LYS A 118 17.07 -18.36 12.07
CA LYS A 118 15.82 -18.92 12.65
C LYS A 118 14.50 -18.26 12.19
N GLY A 119 13.68 -19.04 11.48
CA GLY A 119 12.28 -18.74 11.17
C GLY A 119 11.88 -19.00 9.71
N VAL A 120 10.59 -19.22 9.46
CA VAL A 120 10.00 -19.24 8.10
C VAL A 120 10.20 -17.85 7.50
N LEU A 121 10.91 -17.76 6.37
CA LEU A 121 10.97 -16.54 5.58
C LEU A 121 9.57 -16.29 5.00
N TYR A 122 8.98 -15.11 5.21
CA TYR A 122 7.99 -14.64 4.24
C TYR A 122 8.72 -14.55 2.91
N GLY A 123 8.28 -15.31 1.91
CA GLY A 123 8.88 -15.29 0.59
C GLY A 123 8.35 -14.12 -0.23
N GLU A 124 8.98 -13.91 -1.39
CA GLU A 124 8.49 -12.95 -2.38
C GLU A 124 7.05 -13.26 -2.82
N ALA A 125 6.67 -14.54 -2.84
CA ALA A 125 5.33 -14.99 -3.22
C ALA A 125 4.26 -14.55 -2.20
N GLU A 126 4.56 -14.65 -0.90
CA GLU A 126 3.65 -14.23 0.17
C GLU A 126 3.50 -12.70 0.18
N ILE A 127 4.59 -11.94 -0.03
CA ILE A 127 4.52 -10.48 -0.17
C ILE A 127 3.60 -10.10 -1.34
N VAL A 128 3.79 -10.73 -2.50
CA VAL A 128 2.93 -10.48 -3.67
C VAL A 128 1.48 -10.82 -3.38
N ALA A 129 1.21 -11.96 -2.74
CA ALA A 129 -0.14 -12.39 -2.42
C ALA A 129 -0.85 -11.41 -1.47
N ASP A 130 -0.14 -10.88 -0.47
CA ASP A 130 -0.69 -9.88 0.45
C ASP A 130 -1.02 -8.56 -0.26
N LEU A 131 -0.12 -8.09 -1.12
CA LEU A 131 -0.32 -6.86 -1.90
C LEU A 131 -1.46 -7.01 -2.91
N GLU A 132 -1.54 -8.14 -3.61
CA GLU A 132 -2.64 -8.44 -4.53
C GLU A 132 -3.98 -8.52 -3.77
N THR A 133 -4.00 -9.14 -2.59
CA THR A 133 -5.20 -9.19 -1.74
C THR A 133 -5.62 -7.80 -1.27
N GLU A 134 -4.67 -6.96 -0.85
CA GLU A 134 -4.92 -5.56 -0.49
C GLU A 134 -5.52 -4.78 -1.69
N MET A 135 -4.90 -4.90 -2.87
CA MET A 135 -5.37 -4.25 -4.10
C MET A 135 -6.79 -4.67 -4.47
N GLN A 136 -7.12 -5.97 -4.33
CA GLN A 136 -8.48 -6.46 -4.59
C GLN A 136 -9.50 -5.88 -3.59
N ARG A 137 -9.16 -5.77 -2.30
CA ARG A 137 -10.05 -5.16 -1.29
C ARG A 137 -10.32 -3.69 -1.62
N LEU A 138 -9.27 -2.92 -1.93
CA LEU A 138 -9.40 -1.52 -2.32
C LEU A 138 -10.24 -1.35 -3.59
N LYS A 139 -10.00 -2.19 -4.59
CA LYS A 139 -10.79 -2.21 -5.83
C LYS A 139 -12.27 -2.43 -5.55
N LEU A 140 -12.61 -3.52 -4.87
CA LEU A 140 -14.00 -3.89 -4.61
C LEU A 140 -14.73 -2.81 -3.81
N GLN A 141 -14.07 -2.24 -2.79
CA GLN A 141 -14.65 -1.18 -1.98
C GLN A 141 -14.83 0.12 -2.77
N ALA A 142 -13.89 0.48 -3.65
CA ALA A 142 -14.01 1.65 -4.52
C ALA A 142 -15.19 1.51 -5.48
N GLU A 143 -15.29 0.38 -6.18
CA GLU A 143 -16.37 0.10 -7.13
C GLU A 143 -17.73 0.02 -6.44
N GLU A 144 -17.79 -0.51 -5.21
CA GLU A 144 -19.01 -0.53 -4.41
C GLU A 144 -19.48 0.89 -4.03
N ILE A 145 -18.57 1.78 -3.62
CA ILE A 145 -18.90 3.17 -3.29
C ILE A 145 -19.49 3.88 -4.50
N GLU A 146 -18.89 3.71 -5.67
CA GLU A 146 -19.31 4.34 -6.93
C GLU A 146 -20.65 3.80 -7.43
N SER A 147 -20.89 2.50 -7.27
CA SER A 147 -22.18 1.90 -7.62
C SER A 147 -23.36 2.43 -6.78
N ARG A 148 -23.05 3.06 -5.63
CA ARG A 148 -24.04 3.61 -4.68
C ARG A 148 -24.14 5.14 -4.73
N ALA A 149 -23.25 5.82 -5.45
CA ALA A 149 -23.21 7.26 -5.62
C ALA A 149 -24.18 7.72 -6.72
#